data_AF-A0A5N6W414-F1
#
_entry.id   AF-A0A5N6W414-F1
#
_cell.length_a   1.000
_cell.length_b   1.000
_cell.length_c   1.000
_cell.angle_alpha   90.00
_cell.angle_beta   90.00
_cell.angle_gamma   90.00
#
_symmetry.space_group_name_H-M   'P 1'
#
loop_
_entity.id
_entity.type
_entity.pdbx_description
1 polymer ?
#
loop_
_entity_poly.entity_id
_entity_poly.type
_entity_poly.pdbx_seq_one_letter_code
_entity_poly.pdbx_strand_id
1 'polypeptide(L)'
;MSWAATRNYATSDAVHSLKGMFNVSMTRKINESMSDAFHRLQVILIQSYSYDLSIFAWTDETRLHSRDILLANSPSEFASCSQIELVKGDWDATIDPIRDEYAILDVLLQFPGNDQKYLLCLNCSYKSSGLQLPGIAIWVRLNTDTGYLERINLTKTEVWEGTSTTEPVTVESSGRVKTGALV
;
A
#
# COMPACT_ATOMS: atom_id res chain seq x y z
N MET A 1 -2.22 8.69 -5.11
CA MET A 1 -2.46 8.34 -6.53
C MET A 1 -3.84 8.71 -7.10
N SER A 2 -4.73 9.38 -6.34
CA SER A 2 -6.10 9.69 -6.76
C SER A 2 -6.25 10.53 -8.04
N TRP A 3 -5.30 11.42 -8.33
CA TRP A 3 -5.31 12.24 -9.56
C TRP A 3 -5.25 11.41 -10.86
N ALA A 4 -4.74 10.17 -10.78
CA ALA A 4 -4.66 9.26 -11.92
C ALA A 4 -5.95 8.45 -12.11
N ALA A 5 -6.86 8.39 -11.13
CA ALA A 5 -7.94 7.42 -11.10
C ALA A 5 -8.93 7.47 -12.29
N THR A 6 -9.06 8.64 -12.93
CA THR A 6 -9.96 8.84 -14.08
C THR A 6 -9.29 8.61 -15.44
N ARG A 7 -7.97 8.38 -15.46
CA ARG A 7 -7.23 8.13 -16.70
C ARG A 7 -7.40 6.68 -17.13
N ASN A 8 -7.41 6.45 -18.45
CA ASN A 8 -7.51 5.12 -19.01
C ASN A 8 -6.14 4.42 -18.99
N TYR A 9 -6.02 3.39 -18.15
CA TYR A 9 -4.84 2.54 -18.04
C TYR A 9 -5.11 1.11 -18.51
N ALA A 10 -5.76 0.92 -19.66
CA ALA A 10 -6.07 -0.42 -20.17
C ALA A 10 -4.81 -1.24 -20.59
N THR A 11 -3.63 -0.63 -20.65
CA THR A 11 -2.40 -1.28 -21.12
C THR A 11 -1.22 -1.06 -20.17
N SER A 12 -0.28 -2.01 -20.13
CA SER A 12 0.99 -1.86 -19.40
C SER A 12 1.80 -0.63 -19.88
N ASP A 13 1.70 -0.26 -21.17
CA ASP A 13 2.29 0.97 -21.71
C ASP A 13 1.76 2.25 -21.02
N ALA A 14 0.46 2.28 -20.70
CA ALA A 14 -0.13 3.40 -19.98
C ALA A 14 0.40 3.47 -18.53
N VAL A 15 0.62 2.32 -17.88
CA VAL A 15 1.26 2.25 -16.55
C VAL A 15 2.71 2.74 -16.62
N HIS A 16 3.47 2.36 -17.65
CA HIS A 16 4.83 2.86 -17.84
C HIS A 16 4.92 4.36 -18.07
N SER A 17 3.83 5.03 -18.45
CA SER A 17 3.79 6.49 -18.52
C SER A 17 3.74 7.14 -17.12
N LEU A 18 3.24 6.41 -16.09
CA LEU A 18 3.20 6.90 -14.71
C LEU A 18 4.59 7.01 -14.08
N LYS A 19 5.52 6.11 -14.41
CA LYS A 19 6.87 6.12 -13.84
C LYS A 19 7.59 7.46 -14.06
N GLY A 20 7.36 8.08 -15.22
CA GLY A 20 7.90 9.40 -15.55
C GLY A 20 7.30 10.53 -14.70
N MET A 21 6.03 10.41 -14.32
CA MET A 21 5.38 11.39 -13.42
C MET A 21 5.89 11.30 -11.98
N PHE A 22 6.28 10.10 -11.55
CA PHE A 22 6.91 9.88 -10.24
C PHE A 22 8.43 10.02 -10.25
N ASN A 23 9.03 10.28 -11.42
CA ASN A 23 10.49 10.33 -11.60
C ASN A 23 11.21 9.06 -11.10
N VAL A 24 10.61 7.89 -11.32
CA VAL A 24 11.17 6.58 -10.93
C VAL A 24 11.59 5.76 -12.14
N SER A 25 12.63 4.94 -11.97
CA SER A 25 13.09 4.01 -13.00
C SER A 25 12.43 2.64 -12.81
N MET A 26 11.81 2.12 -13.87
CA MET A 26 11.21 0.79 -13.90
C MET A 26 11.44 0.18 -15.28
N THR A 27 11.97 -1.04 -15.32
CA THR A 27 12.24 -1.75 -16.58
C THR A 27 10.98 -2.43 -17.09
N ARG A 28 10.66 -2.26 -18.38
CA ARG A 28 9.52 -2.94 -19.01
C ARG A 28 9.79 -4.43 -19.13
N LYS A 29 8.84 -5.28 -18.69
CA LYS A 29 8.87 -6.73 -18.95
C LYS A 29 8.03 -7.07 -20.19
N ILE A 30 8.44 -8.10 -20.93
CA ILE A 30 7.69 -8.61 -22.09
C ILE A 30 6.51 -9.43 -21.56
N ASN A 31 5.32 -9.26 -22.16
CA ASN A 31 4.07 -9.95 -21.79
C ASN A 31 3.57 -9.69 -20.36
N GLU A 32 3.95 -8.56 -19.77
CA GLU A 32 3.47 -8.16 -18.46
C GLU A 32 2.02 -7.65 -18.51
N SER A 33 1.17 -8.14 -17.60
CA SER A 33 -0.19 -7.62 -17.48
C SER A 33 -0.18 -6.19 -16.92
N MET A 34 -1.30 -5.49 -17.06
CA MET A 34 -1.41 -4.13 -16.53
C MET A 34 -1.30 -4.10 -14.99
N SER A 35 -1.95 -5.04 -14.30
CA SER A 35 -1.89 -5.15 -12.84
C SER A 35 -0.48 -5.50 -12.36
N ASP A 36 0.22 -6.41 -13.04
CA ASP A 36 1.60 -6.76 -12.68
C ASP A 36 2.55 -5.57 -12.82
N ALA A 37 2.44 -4.84 -13.94
CA ALA A 37 3.20 -3.61 -14.15
C ALA A 37 2.87 -2.57 -13.07
N PHE A 38 1.60 -2.47 -12.66
CA PHE A 38 1.18 -1.52 -11.64
C PHE A 38 1.62 -1.92 -10.24
N HIS A 39 1.61 -3.20 -9.88
CA HIS A 39 2.16 -3.70 -8.61
C HIS A 39 3.66 -3.41 -8.50
N ARG A 40 4.43 -3.66 -9.56
CA ARG A 40 5.86 -3.33 -9.56
C ARG A 40 6.12 -1.84 -9.45
N LEU A 41 5.31 -1.00 -10.13
CA LEU A 41 5.40 0.45 -9.94
C LEU A 41 5.15 0.81 -8.47
N GLN A 42 4.13 0.23 -7.83
CA GLN A 42 3.86 0.46 -6.40
C GLN A 42 5.02 0.00 -5.50
N VAL A 43 5.66 -1.14 -5.78
CA VAL A 43 6.88 -1.59 -5.08
C VAL A 43 8.01 -0.56 -5.20
N ILE A 44 8.24 -0.01 -6.39
CA ILE A 44 9.26 1.02 -6.61
C ILE A 44 8.91 2.33 -5.88
N LEU A 45 7.61 2.69 -5.84
CA LEU A 45 7.14 3.84 -5.06
C LEU A 45 7.35 3.63 -3.57
N ILE A 46 7.10 2.43 -3.04
CA ILE A 46 7.39 2.09 -1.65
C ILE A 46 8.89 2.22 -1.36
N GLN A 47 9.77 1.75 -2.25
CA GLN A 47 11.22 1.93 -2.08
C GLN A 47 11.65 3.41 -2.13
N SER A 48 10.99 4.21 -2.97
CA SER A 48 11.33 5.62 -3.19
C SER A 48 10.74 6.55 -2.12
N TYR A 49 9.60 6.17 -1.55
CA TYR A 49 8.78 6.94 -0.62
C TYR A 49 8.31 6.05 0.54
N SER A 50 9.27 5.43 1.21
CA SER A 50 9.08 4.45 2.29
C SER A 50 8.22 4.90 3.47
N TYR A 51 8.11 6.21 3.70
CA TYR A 51 7.24 6.80 4.72
C TYR A 51 5.79 6.98 4.26
N ASP A 52 5.52 6.91 2.95
CA ASP A 52 4.20 7.09 2.36
C ASP A 52 3.52 5.73 2.16
N LEU A 53 2.80 5.29 3.18
CA LEU A 53 2.01 4.06 3.15
C LEU A 53 0.59 4.29 2.61
N SER A 54 0.30 5.47 2.03
CA SER A 54 -0.99 5.71 1.35
C SER A 54 -1.21 4.80 0.14
N ILE A 55 -0.15 4.12 -0.31
CA ILE A 55 -0.19 3.05 -1.31
C ILE A 55 -1.21 1.95 -0.97
N PHE A 56 -1.47 1.68 0.31
CA PHE A 56 -2.42 0.67 0.77
C PHE A 56 -3.83 1.23 1.01
N ALA A 57 -4.05 2.54 0.84
CA ALA A 57 -5.31 3.21 1.14
C ALA A 57 -6.40 3.06 0.06
N TRP A 58 -6.10 2.35 -1.04
CA TRP A 58 -7.04 2.11 -2.12
C TRP A 58 -8.31 1.40 -1.64
N THR A 59 -9.40 1.54 -2.40
CA THR A 59 -10.68 0.87 -2.12
C THR A 59 -11.23 0.22 -3.38
N ASP A 60 -11.85 -0.95 -3.22
CA ASP A 60 -12.57 -1.66 -4.28
C ASP A 60 -14.04 -1.84 -3.89
N GLU A 61 -14.91 -1.01 -4.46
CA GLU A 61 -16.36 -1.09 -4.27
C GLU A 61 -16.98 -2.33 -4.93
N THR A 62 -16.32 -2.88 -5.96
CA THR A 62 -16.81 -4.07 -6.67
C THR A 62 -16.62 -5.34 -5.86
N ARG A 63 -15.70 -5.32 -4.88
CA ARG A 63 -15.31 -6.46 -4.03
C ARG A 63 -14.82 -7.67 -4.82
N LEU A 64 -14.26 -7.43 -6.01
CA LEU A 64 -13.69 -8.45 -6.88
C LEU A 64 -12.19 -8.63 -6.62
N HIS A 65 -11.56 -7.67 -5.95
CA HIS A 65 -10.15 -7.73 -5.60
C HIS A 65 -9.87 -8.87 -4.60
N SER A 66 -8.78 -9.63 -4.83
CA SER A 66 -8.38 -10.72 -3.94
C SER A 66 -7.90 -10.19 -2.58
N ARG A 67 -8.40 -10.74 -1.48
CA ARG A 67 -7.99 -10.28 -0.14
C ARG A 67 -6.51 -10.53 0.15
N ASP A 68 -5.88 -11.47 -0.55
CA ASP A 68 -4.47 -11.80 -0.37
C ASP A 68 -3.52 -10.79 -1.04
N ILE A 69 -4.08 -9.88 -1.86
CA ILE A 69 -3.36 -8.84 -2.58
C ILE A 69 -3.65 -7.51 -1.86
N LEU A 70 -2.60 -6.91 -1.30
CA LEU A 70 -2.69 -5.64 -0.58
C LEU A 70 -2.32 -4.44 -1.46
N LEU A 71 -1.69 -4.65 -2.61
CA LEU A 71 -1.46 -3.60 -3.61
C LEU A 71 -2.69 -3.44 -4.51
N ALA A 72 -2.88 -2.22 -5.03
CA ALA A 72 -3.99 -1.95 -5.93
C ALA A 72 -3.75 -2.57 -7.31
N ASN A 73 -4.79 -3.06 -7.98
CA ASN A 73 -4.69 -3.61 -9.33
C ASN A 73 -4.66 -2.51 -10.40
N SER A 74 -5.15 -1.31 -10.08
CA SER A 74 -5.14 -0.18 -11.00
C SER A 74 -5.26 1.18 -10.31
N PRO A 75 -4.89 2.29 -10.98
CA PRO A 75 -5.06 3.63 -10.42
C PRO A 75 -6.50 4.02 -10.05
N SER A 76 -7.51 3.39 -10.65
CA SER A 76 -8.92 3.74 -10.39
C SER A 76 -9.35 3.41 -8.95
N GLU A 77 -8.73 2.41 -8.31
CA GLU A 77 -8.99 2.03 -6.91
C GLU A 77 -8.54 3.13 -5.92
N PHE A 78 -7.78 4.13 -6.38
CA PHE A 78 -7.41 5.31 -5.59
C PHE A 78 -8.36 6.51 -5.75
N ALA A 79 -9.50 6.38 -6.46
CA ALA A 79 -10.42 7.49 -6.73
C ALA A 79 -10.85 8.23 -5.46
N SER A 80 -11.08 7.49 -4.37
CA SER A 80 -11.51 8.02 -3.08
C SER A 80 -10.39 8.63 -2.23
N CYS A 81 -9.13 8.55 -2.67
CA CYS A 81 -7.96 9.00 -1.90
C CYS A 81 -7.59 10.48 -2.13
N SER A 82 -8.46 11.30 -2.74
CA SER A 82 -8.17 12.73 -3.01
C SER A 82 -8.07 13.60 -1.75
N GLN A 83 -8.70 13.13 -0.67
CA GLN A 83 -8.71 13.77 0.63
C GLN A 83 -7.66 13.20 1.59
N ILE A 84 -6.77 12.30 1.15
CA ILE A 84 -5.72 11.73 2.01
C ILE A 84 -4.46 12.59 1.91
N GLU A 85 -3.84 12.89 3.05
CA GLU A 85 -2.56 13.58 3.15
C GLU A 85 -1.61 12.84 4.11
N LEU A 86 -0.31 12.92 3.82
CA LEU A 86 0.72 12.30 4.64
C LEU A 86 0.83 12.99 6.00
N VAL A 87 0.95 12.22 7.07
CA VAL A 87 1.33 12.74 8.38
C VAL A 87 2.84 12.93 8.38
N LYS A 88 3.31 14.17 8.51
CA LYS A 88 4.75 14.47 8.49
C LYS A 88 5.42 13.89 9.74
N GLY A 89 6.43 13.05 9.53
CA GLY A 89 7.32 12.52 10.54
C GLY A 89 8.62 12.04 9.90
N ASP A 90 9.69 11.98 10.67
CA ASP A 90 10.97 11.44 10.23
C ASP A 90 10.90 9.92 10.28
N TRP A 91 10.87 9.28 9.11
CA TRP A 91 10.88 7.82 8.98
C TRP A 91 12.19 7.42 8.31
N ASP A 92 13.08 6.77 9.06
CA ASP A 92 14.30 6.20 8.50
C ASP A 92 13.94 4.93 7.75
N ALA A 93 14.09 4.95 6.43
CA ALA A 93 13.97 3.74 5.64
C ALA A 93 15.31 3.32 5.09
N THR A 94 15.54 2.01 5.17
CA THR A 94 16.70 1.38 4.56
C THR A 94 16.43 1.24 3.07
N ILE A 95 17.22 1.94 2.23
CA ILE A 95 17.15 1.83 0.78
C ILE A 95 17.91 0.56 0.36
N ASP A 96 17.21 -0.54 0.15
CA ASP A 96 17.74 -1.70 -0.58
C ASP A 96 17.94 -1.28 -2.06
N PRO A 97 19.02 -1.68 -2.77
CA PRO A 97 19.10 -1.53 -4.22
C PRO A 97 17.77 -1.87 -4.91
N ILE A 98 17.23 -0.89 -5.65
CA ILE A 98 15.94 -0.96 -6.34
C ILE A 98 15.85 -2.26 -7.15
N ARG A 99 15.08 -3.22 -6.62
CA ARG A 99 14.63 -4.40 -7.33
C ARG A 99 13.15 -4.24 -7.56
N ASP A 100 12.71 -4.35 -8.81
CA ASP A 100 11.29 -4.32 -9.17
C ASP A 100 10.51 -5.57 -8.70
N GLU A 101 11.03 -6.32 -7.72
CA GLU A 101 10.53 -7.63 -7.27
C GLU A 101 9.90 -7.58 -5.89
N TYR A 102 10.48 -6.84 -4.96
CA TYR A 102 9.97 -6.66 -3.60
C TYR A 102 10.53 -5.39 -2.93
N ALA A 103 9.85 -4.92 -1.89
CA ALA A 103 10.31 -3.87 -0.98
C ALA A 103 10.21 -4.37 0.47
N ILE A 104 11.13 -3.95 1.33
CA ILE A 104 11.03 -4.15 2.77
C ILE A 104 10.69 -2.80 3.40
N LEU A 105 9.68 -2.76 4.24
CA LEU A 105 9.27 -1.55 4.92
C LEU A 105 8.81 -1.86 6.35
N ASP A 106 9.06 -0.94 7.25
CA ASP A 106 8.55 -1.00 8.61
C ASP A 106 7.12 -0.44 8.62
N VAL A 107 6.14 -1.27 8.98
CA VAL A 107 4.75 -0.84 9.20
C VAL A 107 4.46 -0.70 10.67
N LEU A 108 3.51 0.17 10.99
CA LEU A 108 2.89 0.20 12.31
C LEU A 108 1.68 -0.73 12.32
N LEU A 109 1.72 -1.75 13.18
CA LEU A 109 0.58 -2.63 13.45
C LEU A 109 0.01 -2.34 14.84
N GLN A 110 -1.30 -2.15 14.90
CA GLN A 110 -2.03 -2.05 16.16
C GLN A 110 -2.83 -3.33 16.40
N PHE A 111 -2.85 -3.77 17.66
CA PHE A 111 -3.46 -5.00 18.14
C PHE A 111 -4.69 -4.66 19.01
N PRO A 112 -5.87 -4.41 18.41
CA PRO A 112 -7.06 -4.05 19.17
C PRO A 112 -7.69 -5.23 19.94
N GLY A 113 -7.16 -6.47 19.79
CA GLY A 113 -7.66 -7.65 20.50
C GLY A 113 -6.94 -8.95 20.09
N ASN A 114 -7.49 -10.11 20.52
CA ASN A 114 -6.84 -11.42 20.41
C ASN A 114 -7.11 -12.20 19.09
N ASP A 115 -7.80 -11.60 18.12
CA ASP A 115 -8.34 -12.29 16.92
C ASP A 115 -7.35 -12.45 15.74
N GLN A 116 -6.05 -12.24 15.93
CA GLN A 116 -5.05 -12.14 14.83
C GLN A 116 -5.45 -11.11 13.75
N LYS A 117 -6.22 -10.10 14.14
CA LYS A 117 -6.59 -8.97 13.30
C LYS A 117 -5.78 -7.77 13.75
N TYR A 118 -5.17 -7.10 12.78
CA TYR A 118 -4.34 -5.94 13.01
C TYR A 118 -4.91 -4.76 12.25
N LEU A 119 -4.75 -3.57 12.83
CA LEU A 119 -4.86 -2.33 12.09
C LEU A 119 -3.47 -1.98 11.58
N LEU A 120 -3.30 -2.00 10.26
CA LEU A 120 -2.08 -1.56 9.59
C LEU A 120 -2.20 -0.05 9.34
N CYS A 121 -1.39 0.74 10.04
CA CYS A 121 -1.46 2.20 9.98
C CYS A 121 -0.71 2.71 8.74
N LEU A 122 -1.31 3.67 8.05
CA LEU A 122 -0.88 4.11 6.72
C LEU A 122 -0.08 5.42 6.71
N ASN A 123 0.36 5.90 7.88
CA ASN A 123 1.07 7.17 8.05
C ASN A 123 0.43 8.37 7.30
N CYS A 124 -0.89 8.35 7.16
CA CYS A 124 -1.66 9.38 6.46
C CYS A 124 -2.94 9.68 7.24
N SER A 125 -3.55 10.82 6.96
CA SER A 125 -4.79 11.28 7.57
C SER A 125 -5.69 11.89 6.49
N TYR A 126 -6.97 12.11 6.80
CA TYR A 126 -7.82 12.89 5.91
C TYR A 126 -7.42 14.36 5.95
N LYS A 127 -7.79 15.17 4.96
CA LYS A 127 -7.60 16.62 5.03
C LYS A 127 -8.61 17.19 6.04
N SER A 128 -8.13 17.93 7.04
CA SER A 128 -8.98 18.77 7.90
C SER A 128 -8.44 20.20 7.93
N SER A 129 -9.35 21.15 8.11
CA SER A 129 -9.03 22.58 8.25
C SER A 129 -8.50 22.96 9.64
N GLY A 130 -8.24 21.98 10.52
CA GLY A 130 -7.67 22.19 11.86
C GLY A 130 -7.74 20.95 12.74
N LEU A 131 -6.83 20.88 13.71
CA LEU A 131 -6.46 19.76 14.61
C LEU A 131 -5.74 18.57 13.98
N GLN A 132 -4.81 18.01 14.75
CA GLN A 132 -4.08 16.79 14.45
C GLN A 132 -5.08 15.64 14.31
N LEU A 133 -5.26 15.17 13.08
CA LEU A 133 -6.23 14.13 12.80
C LEU A 133 -5.70 12.76 13.20
N PRO A 134 -6.62 11.86 13.60
CA PRO A 134 -6.28 10.46 13.77
C PRO A 134 -5.79 9.87 12.45
N GLY A 135 -4.83 8.95 12.56
CA GLY A 135 -4.25 8.33 11.38
C GLY A 135 -5.25 7.42 10.66
N ILE A 136 -5.00 7.16 9.39
CA ILE A 136 -5.72 6.19 8.58
C ILE A 136 -5.06 4.82 8.75
N ALA A 137 -5.87 3.77 8.85
CA ALA A 137 -5.43 2.39 8.88
C ALA A 137 -6.30 1.50 7.98
N ILE A 138 -5.84 0.28 7.71
CA ILE A 138 -6.63 -0.79 7.11
C ILE A 138 -6.63 -2.02 8.01
N TRP A 139 -7.76 -2.74 8.00
CA TRP A 139 -7.83 -4.03 8.67
C TRP A 139 -7.15 -5.11 7.86
N VAL A 140 -6.18 -5.77 8.48
CA VAL A 140 -5.50 -6.94 7.94
C VAL A 140 -5.55 -8.10 8.93
N ARG A 141 -5.42 -9.31 8.42
CA ARG A 141 -5.24 -10.52 9.20
C ARG A 141 -3.98 -11.22 8.72
N LEU A 142 -3.23 -11.82 9.64
CA LEU A 142 -2.15 -12.73 9.26
C LEU A 142 -2.73 -14.13 8.96
N ASN A 143 -2.47 -14.63 7.76
CA ASN A 143 -2.69 -16.03 7.44
C ASN A 143 -1.49 -16.83 7.96
N THR A 144 -1.68 -17.62 9.02
CA THR A 144 -0.60 -18.36 9.68
C THR A 144 -0.03 -19.50 8.84
N ASP A 145 -0.80 -20.04 7.89
CA ASP A 145 -0.34 -21.14 7.04
C ASP A 145 0.62 -20.65 5.96
N THR A 146 0.43 -19.43 5.48
CA THR A 146 1.20 -18.87 4.36
C THR A 146 2.15 -17.74 4.76
N GLY A 147 1.94 -17.12 5.93
CA GLY A 147 2.70 -15.98 6.44
C GLY A 147 2.35 -14.63 5.79
N TYR A 148 1.32 -14.59 4.93
CA TYR A 148 0.89 -13.36 4.26
C TYR A 148 -0.22 -12.65 5.02
N LEU A 149 -0.25 -11.33 4.89
CA LEU A 149 -1.36 -10.50 5.31
C LEU A 149 -2.49 -10.59 4.28
N GLU A 150 -3.71 -10.63 4.79
CA GLU A 150 -4.94 -10.58 4.01
C GLU A 150 -5.75 -9.35 4.43
N ARG A 151 -6.22 -8.58 3.46
CA ARG A 151 -7.06 -7.42 3.70
C ARG A 151 -8.48 -7.85 4.08
N ILE A 152 -8.95 -7.42 5.25
CA ILE A 152 -10.27 -7.81 5.75
C ILE A 152 -11.39 -6.97 5.10
N ASN A 153 -11.14 -5.67 4.90
CA ASN A 153 -12.10 -4.74 4.30
C ASN A 153 -11.51 -4.06 3.06
N LEU A 154 -12.16 -4.26 1.92
CA LEU A 154 -11.77 -3.70 0.63
C LEU A 154 -12.45 -2.35 0.34
N THR A 155 -13.56 -2.04 1.02
CA THR A 155 -14.44 -0.92 0.67
C THR A 155 -14.19 0.35 1.49
N LYS A 156 -13.46 0.24 2.60
CA LYS A 156 -13.15 1.38 3.45
C LYS A 156 -11.80 1.24 4.15
N THR A 157 -11.26 2.38 4.50
CA THR A 157 -10.19 2.53 5.49
C THR A 157 -10.82 2.85 6.85
N GLU A 158 -10.06 2.67 7.92
CA GLU A 158 -10.46 3.02 9.27
C GLU A 158 -9.63 4.19 9.78
N VAL A 159 -10.12 4.78 10.85
CA VAL A 159 -9.42 5.80 11.62
C VAL A 159 -8.87 5.14 12.87
N TRP A 160 -7.64 5.48 13.27
CA TRP A 160 -7.01 4.90 14.44
C TRP A 160 -6.39 5.95 15.36
N GLU A 161 -6.45 5.65 16.65
CA GLU A 161 -5.76 6.34 17.74
C GLU A 161 -5.23 5.27 18.71
N GLY A 162 -3.99 5.42 19.19
CA GLY A 162 -3.44 4.53 20.22
C GLY A 162 -1.98 4.20 20.05
N THR A 163 -1.54 3.13 20.72
CA THR A 163 -0.17 2.61 20.63
C THR A 163 -0.07 1.55 19.52
N SER A 164 0.98 1.63 18.72
CA SER A 164 1.33 0.67 17.67
C SER A 164 2.70 0.04 17.94
N THR A 165 2.93 -1.16 17.42
CA THR A 165 4.29 -1.72 17.31
C THR A 165 4.78 -1.58 15.87
N THR A 166 6.08 -1.38 15.73
CA THR A 166 6.74 -1.35 14.43
C THR A 166 7.13 -2.78 14.05
N GLU A 167 6.70 -3.23 12.88
CA GLU A 167 6.96 -4.56 12.36
C GLU A 167 7.50 -4.49 10.93
N PRO A 168 8.60 -5.18 10.60
CA PRO A 168 9.08 -5.25 9.24
C PRO A 168 8.17 -6.15 8.39
N VAL A 169 7.82 -5.68 7.20
CA VAL A 169 7.09 -6.47 6.19
C VAL A 169 7.80 -6.45 4.85
N THR A 170 7.64 -7.54 4.12
CA THR A 170 8.06 -7.66 2.72
C THR A 170 6.84 -7.50 1.82
N VAL A 171 6.87 -6.49 0.95
CA VAL A 171 5.86 -6.26 -0.09
C VAL A 171 6.39 -6.81 -1.40
N GLU A 172 5.72 -7.78 -1.98
CA GLU A 172 6.14 -8.40 -3.23
C GLU A 172 5.46 -7.75 -4.45
N SER A 173 6.11 -7.87 -5.61
CA SER A 173 5.54 -7.47 -6.91
C SER A 173 4.31 -8.30 -7.32
N SER A 174 4.03 -9.41 -6.63
CA SER A 174 2.76 -10.14 -6.70
C SER A 174 1.59 -9.35 -6.08
N GLY A 175 1.89 -8.28 -5.34
CA GLY A 175 0.96 -7.48 -4.56
C GLY A 175 0.67 -8.05 -3.16
N ARG A 176 1.25 -9.21 -2.82
CA ARG A 176 1.13 -9.83 -1.49
C ARG A 176 2.11 -9.18 -0.52
N VAL A 177 1.75 -9.18 0.76
CA VAL A 177 2.57 -8.64 1.83
C VAL A 177 2.81 -9.70 2.89
N LYS A 178 4.06 -9.93 3.25
CA LYS A 178 4.50 -10.94 4.21
C LYS A 178 5.05 -10.28 5.46
N THR A 179 4.72 -10.81 6.65
CA THR A 179 5.32 -10.32 7.90
C THR A 179 6.64 -11.03 8.20
N GLY A 180 7.60 -10.28 8.74
CA GLY A 180 8.98 -10.72 8.95
C GLY A 180 9.32 -11.30 10.34
N ALA A 181 8.36 -11.44 11.26
CA ALA A 181 8.67 -11.88 12.63
C ALA A 181 7.56 -12.71 13.27
N LEU A 182 7.52 -14.03 12.98
CA LEU A 182 7.08 -15.07 13.91
C LEU A 182 7.86 -16.36 13.60
N VAL A 183 9.11 -16.40 14.06
CA VAL A 183 9.76 -17.63 14.53
C VAL A 183 10.05 -17.44 16.00
#